data_AF-A0A6B3EKU5-F1
#
_entry.id   AF-A0A6B3EKU5-F1
#
_cell.length_a   1.000
_cell.length_b   1.000
_cell.length_c   1.000
_cell.angle_alpha   90.00
_cell.angle_beta   90.00
_cell.angle_gamma   90.00
#
_symmetry.space_group_name_H-M   'P 1'
#
loop_
_entity.id
_entity.type
_entity.pdbx_description
1 polymer ?
#
loop_
_entity_poly.entity_id
_entity_poly.type
_entity_poly.pdbx_seq_one_letter_code
_entity_poly.pdbx_strand_id
1 'polypeptide(L)' 'MAGAAFSAAQSQLGKPYVFGATGPSSYDCSGLTSWAYRQAGVSLPRTSQAQANAGTRIYSQSQLQVGDLVLFYGDLHH' A
#
# COMPACT_ATOMS: atom_id res chain seq x y z
N MET A 1 6.59 12.50 -1.44
CA MET A 1 5.60 11.63 -0.77
C MET A 1 5.73 10.19 -1.29
N ALA A 2 5.30 9.88 -2.52
CA ALA A 2 5.31 8.52 -3.09
C ALA A 2 6.65 7.76 -2.93
N GLY A 3 7.79 8.37 -3.30
CA GLY A 3 9.12 7.75 -3.12
C GLY A 3 9.49 7.42 -1.67
N ALA A 4 9.04 8.21 -0.69
CA ALA A 4 9.28 7.92 0.73
C ALA A 4 8.45 6.72 1.22
N ALA A 5 7.21 6.57 0.72
CA ALA A 5 6.39 5.40 0.98
C ALA A 5 7.01 4.14 0.34
N PHE A 6 7.52 4.25 -0.89
CA PHE A 6 8.24 3.16 -1.54
C PHE A 6 9.48 2.71 -0.74
N SER A 7 10.37 3.63 -0.34
CA SER A 7 11.54 3.29 0.48
C SER A 7 11.16 2.73 1.85
N ALA A 8 10.07 3.24 2.47
CA ALA A 8 9.53 2.68 3.70
C ALA A 8 9.09 1.22 3.49
N ALA A 9 8.31 0.91 2.45
CA ALA A 9 7.89 -0.46 2.13
C ALA A 9 9.09 -1.39 1.86
N GLN A 10 10.11 -0.94 1.11
CA GLN A 10 11.34 -1.70 0.88
C GLN A 10 12.07 -2.07 2.18
N SER A 11 12.08 -1.19 3.20
CA SER A 11 12.70 -1.50 4.50
C SER A 11 12.01 -2.62 5.29
N GLN A 12 10.84 -3.10 4.85
CA GLN A 12 10.07 -4.16 5.48
C GLN A 12 10.18 -5.52 4.76
N LEU A 13 11.01 -5.62 3.71
CA LEU A 13 11.25 -6.87 2.99
C LEU A 13 11.73 -8.00 3.92
N GLY A 14 11.25 -9.21 3.67
CA GLY A 14 11.54 -10.41 4.48
C GLY A 14 10.69 -10.57 5.74
N LYS A 15 9.82 -9.61 6.08
CA LYS A 15 8.89 -9.75 7.22
C LYS A 15 7.71 -10.68 6.88
N PRO A 16 7.19 -11.45 7.85
CA PRO A 16 6.13 -12.42 7.60
C PRO A 16 4.79 -11.76 7.26
N TYR A 17 4.09 -12.38 6.31
CA TYR A 17 2.69 -12.06 6.03
C TYR A 17 1.78 -12.61 7.12
N VAL A 18 0.93 -11.76 7.70
CA VAL A 18 -0.08 -12.15 8.70
C VAL A 18 -1.37 -11.38 8.40
N PHE A 19 -2.44 -12.10 8.10
CA PHE A 19 -3.75 -11.49 7.84
C PHE A 19 -4.20 -10.63 9.03
N GLY A 20 -4.61 -9.38 8.76
CA GLY A 20 -4.99 -8.41 9.78
C GLY A 20 -3.84 -7.58 10.34
N ALA A 21 -2.56 -7.93 10.10
CA ALA A 21 -1.42 -7.23 10.71
C ALA A 21 -1.08 -5.90 10.03
N THR A 22 -0.63 -4.93 10.83
CA THR A 22 -0.38 -3.53 10.44
C THR A 22 1.03 -3.03 10.79
N GLY A 23 1.95 -3.95 11.12
CA GLY A 23 3.34 -3.65 11.46
C GLY A 23 3.61 -3.37 12.95
N PRO A 24 4.89 -3.13 13.30
CA PRO A 24 6.05 -3.19 12.42
C PRO A 24 6.63 -4.60 12.24
N SER A 25 6.15 -5.61 12.99
CA SER A 25 6.74 -6.96 12.99
C SER A 25 6.23 -7.87 11.86
N SER A 26 4.99 -7.68 11.43
CA SER A 26 4.32 -8.43 10.36
C SER A 26 3.23 -7.56 9.71
N TYR A 27 2.81 -7.91 8.50
CA TYR A 27 1.85 -7.13 7.72
C TYR A 27 0.91 -8.03 6.90
N ASP A 28 -0.27 -7.54 6.56
CA ASP A 28 -0.97 -7.95 5.33
C ASP A 28 -0.77 -6.92 4.20
N CYS A 29 -1.35 -7.19 3.03
CA CYS A 29 -1.25 -6.35 1.83
C CYS A 29 -1.53 -4.87 2.13
N SER A 30 -2.71 -4.59 2.67
CA SER A 30 -3.20 -3.23 2.94
C SER A 30 -2.64 -2.62 4.23
N GLY A 31 -2.16 -3.46 5.15
CA GLY A 31 -1.42 -3.05 6.35
C GLY A 31 -0.04 -2.49 6.00
N LEU A 32 0.69 -3.13 5.08
CA LEU A 32 2.00 -2.65 4.60
C LEU A 32 1.88 -1.31 3.87
N THR A 33 0.93 -1.19 2.93
CA THR A 33 0.70 0.08 2.21
C THR A 33 0.28 1.20 3.16
N SER A 34 -0.64 0.93 4.10
CA SER A 34 -1.07 1.88 5.13
C SER A 34 0.09 2.38 5.98
N TRP A 35 0.97 1.47 6.43
CA TRP A 35 2.13 1.81 7.23
C TRP A 35 3.15 2.63 6.42
N ALA A 36 3.47 2.19 5.21
CA ALA A 36 4.43 2.84 4.32
C ALA A 36 4.02 4.29 3.98
N TYR A 37 2.75 4.53 3.64
CA TYR A 37 2.24 5.86 3.36
C TYR A 37 2.20 6.78 4.59
N ARG A 38 1.97 6.23 5.80
CA ARG A 38 2.08 7.01 7.05
C ARG A 38 3.48 7.56 7.27
N GLN A 39 4.53 6.81 6.91
CA GLN A 39 5.92 7.31 6.96
C GLN A 39 6.17 8.45 5.96
N ALA A 40 5.35 8.56 4.91
CA ALA A 40 5.36 9.68 3.97
C ALA A 40 4.38 10.83 4.34
N GLY A 41 3.76 10.77 5.53
CA GLY A 41 2.81 11.77 6.02
C GLY A 41 1.38 11.62 5.49
N VAL A 42 1.06 10.53 4.79
CA VAL A 42 -0.25 10.31 4.16
C VAL A 42 -1.02 9.21 4.89
N SER A 43 -2.29 9.47 5.24
CA SER A 43 -3.15 8.45 5.83
C SER A 43 -3.93 7.70 4.76
N LEU A 44 -3.77 6.39 4.70
CA LEU A 44 -4.60 5.50 3.88
C LEU A 44 -5.65 4.76 4.73
N PRO A 45 -6.79 4.38 4.14
CA PRO A 45 -7.74 3.44 4.74
C PRO A 45 -7.11 2.08 5.03
N ARG A 46 -7.64 1.35 6.02
CA ARG A 46 -7.07 0.08 6.49
C ARG A 46 -7.15 -1.06 5.47
N THR A 47 -8.20 -1.13 4.66
CA THR A 47 -8.44 -2.26 3.74
C THR A 47 -8.10 -1.90 2.30
N SER A 48 -7.68 -2.89 1.50
CA SER A 48 -7.33 -2.73 0.08
C SER A 48 -8.53 -2.25 -0.75
N GLN A 49 -9.75 -2.71 -0.47
CA GLN A 49 -10.98 -2.21 -1.10
C GLN A 49 -11.20 -0.71 -0.85
N ALA A 50 -10.92 -0.23 0.37
CA ALA A 50 -11.07 1.19 0.69
C ALA A 50 -9.90 2.02 0.13
N GLN A 51 -8.69 1.47 0.05
CA GLN A 51 -7.55 2.10 -0.63
C GLN A 51 -7.79 2.24 -2.14
N ALA A 52 -8.41 1.25 -2.79
CA ALA A 52 -8.75 1.30 -4.22
C ALA A 52 -9.70 2.46 -4.59
N ASN A 53 -10.47 2.95 -3.62
CA ASN A 53 -11.40 4.07 -3.75
C ASN A 53 -10.86 5.38 -3.13
N ALA A 54 -9.59 5.39 -2.69
CA ALA A 54 -8.93 6.57 -2.12
C ALA A 54 -7.97 7.23 -3.12
N GLY A 55 -7.85 8.55 -3.04
CA GLY A 55 -6.93 9.31 -3.91
C GLY A 55 -7.40 9.41 -5.36
N THR A 56 -6.45 9.44 -6.29
CA THR A 56 -6.70 9.69 -7.72
C THR A 56 -6.56 8.40 -8.53
N ARG A 57 -7.61 8.03 -9.27
CA ARG A 57 -7.58 6.86 -10.17
C ARG A 57 -6.65 7.10 -11.35
N ILE A 58 -5.67 6.22 -11.52
CA ILE A 58 -4.87 6.13 -12.75
C ILE A 58 -5.56 5.16 -13.70
N TYR A 59 -5.74 5.56 -14.96
CA TYR A 59 -6.52 4.80 -15.96
C TYR A 59 -5.64 4.00 -16.93
N SER A 60 -4.41 4.45 -17.21
CA SER A 60 -3.46 3.74 -18.07
C SER A 60 -2.23 3.27 -17.30
N GLN A 61 -1.78 2.05 -17.56
CA GLN A 61 -0.51 1.53 -17.02
C GLN A 61 0.71 2.37 -17.46
N SER A 62 0.63 3.04 -18.61
CA SER A 62 1.70 3.94 -19.10
C SER A 62 1.88 5.22 -18.26
N GLN A 63 0.97 5.49 -17.32
CA GLN A 63 1.01 6.65 -16.43
C GLN A 63 1.53 6.32 -15.02
N LEU A 64 1.80 5.03 -14.72
CA LEU A 64 2.25 4.59 -13.39
C LEU A 64 3.63 5.14 -13.04
N GLN A 65 3.78 5.54 -11.78
CA GLN A 65 4.99 6.11 -11.19
C GLN A 65 5.40 5.35 -9.92
N VAL A 66 6.64 5.56 -9.48
CA VAL A 66 7.18 4.90 -8.28
C VAL A 66 6.39 5.35 -7.04
N GLY A 67 5.73 4.37 -6.42
CA GLY A 67 4.93 4.53 -5.22
C GLY A 67 3.42 4.39 -5.45
N ASP A 68 2.93 4.42 -6.70
CA ASP A 68 1.51 4.17 -6.98
C ASP A 68 1.06 2.79 -6.48
N LEU A 69 -0.15 2.73 -5.92
CA LEU A 69 -0.75 1.48 -5.48
C LEU A 69 -1.40 0.75 -6.66
N VAL A 70 -0.98 -0.49 -6.88
CA VAL A 70 -1.62 -1.43 -7.81
C VAL A 70 -2.48 -2.38 -7.00
N LEU A 71 -3.76 -2.47 -7.37
CA LEU A 71 -4.75 -3.35 -6.75
C LEU A 71 -5.11 -4.45 -7.74
N PHE A 72 -5.26 -5.68 -7.25
CA PHE A 72 -5.48 -6.88 -8.05
C PHE A 72 -6.82 -7.55 -7.72
N TYR A 73 -7.27 -8.42 -8.63
CA TYR A 73 -8.52 -9.18 -8.53
C TYR A 73 -9.81 -8.33 -8.53
N GLY A 74 -10.95 -8.97 -8.79
CA GLY A 74 -12.25 -8.27 -8.94
C GLY A 74 -12.83 -7.76 -7.62
N ASP A 75 -12.43 -8.36 -6.50
CA ASP A 75 -12.81 -8.03 -5.12
C ASP A 75 -11.77 -7.16 -4.39
N LEU A 76 -10.70 -6.78 -5.10
CA LEU A 76 -9.67 -5.83 -4.64
C LEU A 76 -9.03 -6.22 -3.31
N HIS A 77 -8.82 -7.52 -3.07
CA HIS A 77 -8.24 -8.02 -1.82
C HIS A 77 -6.71 -7.85 -1.72
N HIS A 78 -6.04 -7.39 -2.78
CA HIS A 78 -4.59 -7.08 -2.85
C HIS A 78 -4.25 -5.56 -3.39
#